data_AF-A0A502DVD2-F1
#
_entry.id   AF-A0A502DVD2-F1
#
_cell.length_a   1.000
_cell.length_b   1.000
_cell.length_c   1.000
_cell.angle_alpha   90.00
_cell.angle_beta   90.00
_cell.angle_gamma   90.00
#
_symmetry.space_group_name_H-M   'P 1'
#
loop_
_entity.id
_entity.type
_entity.pdbx_description
1 polymer ?
#
loop_
_entity_poly.entity_id
_entity_poly.type
_entity_poly.pdbx_seq_one_letter_code
_entity_poly.pdbx_strand_id
1 'polypeptide(L)'
;MAALTGRRFLSGYGDDDAQYTALLTAGATFAQQYGLRPGVSLSAEQMKALTSDIVWMESQTVTLPDGSQQQVLVPKVYLAQLGANALKPNGALITGDKVYIEGDSIVNRGGTIGGKGTQRAVLIASADIVNQGGTLQAGQLGLQAGGNIRNESLTVTLRTRAQNEHASTSHPHRPGRSSPVAMIISHPPRWPLTLPLRQFGGTEIETSMRPHTSEISTPPEDLRRRQLLRAGVALTGAAALLGAGCAATTPAQMRQTTVTSSAEDGVKLTVYESGNPNGRPVVFIHGFAQSHESWSKQMESVALQRELRLIAFDLRGHGDSDKPLSKDAYHDPARWAHDLRSVIRATGAQRPCVVAWSYGGRVLNDYLSVFGDAELGALNYVAATSSAERFGLGRSYALIVPMLADDPETASRGTEAFLKACFEKQPTAAELEAMKRFNAKTPVAVRKLLGGRPAPYEPVLRKISVPTLVTHGTEDQISAIAMSEYTRSRVAGSTLSIYDGTGHATFFEEPARFDRELLALAARAR
;
A
#
# COMPACT_ATOMS: atom_id res chain seq x y z
N MET A 1 25.38 -19.50 7.30
CA MET A 1 25.56 -18.06 7.61
C MET A 1 24.28 -17.26 7.44
N ALA A 2 23.75 -17.06 6.23
CA ALA A 2 22.60 -16.18 5.97
C ALA A 2 21.40 -16.32 6.93
N ALA A 3 20.99 -17.55 7.28
CA ALA A 3 19.89 -17.80 8.22
C ALA A 3 20.15 -17.35 9.68
N LEU A 4 21.41 -17.20 10.08
CA LEU A 4 21.82 -16.80 11.45
C LEU A 4 22.25 -15.33 11.54
N THR A 5 22.80 -14.76 10.46
CA THR A 5 23.41 -13.41 10.47
C THR A 5 22.73 -12.42 9.53
N GLY A 6 21.76 -12.85 8.72
CA GLY A 6 21.14 -12.05 7.66
C GLY A 6 22.08 -11.67 6.50
N ARG A 7 23.29 -12.23 6.45
CA ARG A 7 24.32 -11.91 5.45
C ARG A 7 24.90 -13.18 4.83
N ARG A 8 25.26 -13.13 3.55
CA ARG A 8 26.00 -14.23 2.89
C ARG A 8 27.37 -14.43 3.54
N PHE A 9 28.10 -13.33 3.78
CA PHE A 9 29.43 -13.32 4.38
C PHE A 9 29.47 -12.54 5.71
N LEU A 10 30.35 -12.98 6.61
CA LEU A 10 30.80 -12.21 7.76
C LEU A 10 31.67 -11.01 7.32
N SER A 11 31.80 -10.03 8.20
CA SER A 11 32.57 -8.82 7.91
C SER A 11 34.05 -9.14 7.68
N GLY A 12 34.55 -8.90 6.47
CA GLY A 12 35.95 -9.14 6.09
C GLY A 12 36.16 -10.26 5.07
N TYR A 13 35.11 -11.01 4.69
CA TYR A 13 35.21 -12.11 3.71
C TYR A 13 34.41 -11.80 2.43
N GLY A 14 34.92 -12.21 1.28
CA GLY A 14 34.29 -12.04 -0.04
C GLY A 14 33.89 -13.34 -0.74
N ASP A 15 34.33 -14.48 -0.22
CA ASP A 15 34.14 -15.82 -0.77
C ASP A 15 33.85 -16.84 0.34
N ASP A 16 33.23 -17.96 -0.05
CA ASP A 16 32.73 -18.96 0.90
C ASP A 16 33.88 -19.80 1.50
N ASP A 17 34.96 -20.07 0.76
CA ASP A 17 36.09 -20.92 1.18
C ASP A 17 37.01 -20.23 2.21
N ALA A 18 37.37 -18.95 1.99
CA ALA A 18 38.19 -18.19 2.92
C ALA A 18 37.45 -17.96 4.25
N GLN A 19 36.13 -17.68 4.18
CA GLN A 19 35.28 -17.60 5.36
C GLN A 19 35.24 -18.93 6.12
N TYR A 20 34.96 -20.03 5.42
CA TYR A 20 34.83 -21.34 6.05
C TYR A 20 36.15 -21.82 6.67
N THR A 21 37.27 -21.59 5.97
CA THR A 21 38.63 -21.87 6.46
C THR A 21 38.95 -21.05 7.72
N ALA A 22 38.61 -19.76 7.75
CA ALA A 22 38.83 -18.92 8.93
C ALA A 22 37.98 -19.37 10.13
N LEU A 23 36.71 -19.71 9.91
CA LEU A 23 35.81 -20.20 10.96
C LEU A 23 36.23 -21.57 11.51
N LEU A 24 36.75 -22.46 10.68
CA LEU A 24 37.35 -23.73 11.12
C LEU A 24 38.65 -23.51 11.90
N THR A 25 39.50 -22.58 11.44
CA THR A 25 40.76 -22.22 12.12
C THR A 25 40.50 -21.61 13.50
N ALA A 26 39.50 -20.74 13.61
CA ALA A 26 39.05 -20.19 14.89
C ALA A 26 38.48 -21.29 15.81
N GLY A 27 37.69 -22.23 15.26
CA GLY A 27 37.19 -23.40 15.99
C GLY A 27 38.31 -24.31 16.52
N ALA A 28 39.33 -24.59 15.71
CA ALA A 28 40.50 -25.36 16.12
C ALA A 28 41.32 -24.65 17.21
N THR A 29 41.49 -23.33 17.10
CA THR A 29 42.20 -22.50 18.10
C THR A 29 41.46 -22.52 19.44
N PHE A 30 40.14 -22.32 19.41
CA PHE A 30 39.29 -22.39 20.61
C PHE A 30 39.33 -23.79 21.24
N ALA A 31 39.29 -24.86 20.43
CA ALA A 31 39.38 -26.23 20.92
C ALA A 31 40.71 -26.53 21.63
N GLN A 32 41.83 -26.04 21.11
CA GLN A 32 43.13 -26.16 21.79
C GLN A 32 43.15 -25.40 23.12
N GLN A 33 42.60 -24.18 23.16
CA GLN A 33 42.55 -23.34 24.36
C GLN A 33 41.71 -23.96 25.49
N TYR A 34 40.61 -24.64 25.16
CA TYR A 34 39.67 -25.22 26.13
C TYR A 34 39.71 -26.76 26.23
N GLY A 35 40.70 -27.41 25.60
CA GLY A 35 40.89 -28.87 25.67
C GLY A 35 39.79 -29.70 25.01
N LEU A 36 39.08 -29.13 24.03
CA LEU A 36 37.88 -29.73 23.43
C LEU A 36 38.23 -30.78 22.37
N ARG A 37 37.40 -31.82 22.29
CA ARG A 37 37.49 -32.86 21.26
C ARG A 37 36.33 -32.73 20.27
N PRO A 38 36.59 -32.74 18.94
CA PRO A 38 35.54 -32.82 17.94
C PRO A 38 34.56 -33.97 18.22
N GLY A 39 33.28 -33.74 17.94
CA GLY A 39 32.19 -34.69 18.19
C GLY A 39 31.29 -34.34 19.37
N VAL A 40 31.75 -33.51 20.32
CA VAL A 40 30.96 -33.07 21.48
C VAL A 40 30.46 -31.64 21.27
N SER A 41 29.18 -31.39 21.52
CA SER A 41 28.60 -30.03 21.45
C SER A 41 29.11 -29.12 22.57
N LEU A 42 29.22 -27.82 22.28
CA LEU A 42 29.66 -26.83 23.28
C LEU A 42 28.61 -26.65 24.39
N SER A 43 29.07 -26.57 25.65
CA SER A 43 28.22 -26.21 26.78
C SER A 43 27.80 -24.72 26.72
N ALA A 44 26.82 -24.32 27.53
CA ALA A 44 26.40 -22.91 27.61
C ALA A 44 27.53 -21.97 28.04
N GLU A 45 28.39 -22.44 28.94
CA GLU A 45 29.58 -21.74 29.44
C GLU A 45 30.65 -21.63 28.36
N GLN A 46 30.86 -22.70 27.59
CA GLN A 46 31.80 -22.71 26.47
C GLN A 46 31.32 -21.81 25.31
N MET A 47 30.02 -21.85 24.98
CA MET A 47 29.43 -20.91 24.01
C MET A 47 29.57 -19.44 24.45
N LYS A 48 29.45 -19.17 25.76
CA LYS A 48 29.66 -17.83 26.34
C LYS A 48 31.14 -17.41 26.35
N ALA A 49 32.07 -18.36 26.31
CA ALA A 49 33.51 -18.12 26.27
C ALA A 49 34.06 -17.89 24.84
N LEU A 50 33.25 -18.09 23.79
CA LEU A 50 33.62 -17.81 22.41
C LEU A 50 33.93 -16.32 22.20
N THR A 51 35.11 -16.02 21.69
CA THR A 51 35.57 -14.65 21.37
C THR A 51 35.46 -14.30 19.87
N SER A 52 35.17 -15.29 19.04
CA SER A 52 34.96 -15.19 17.59
C SER A 52 33.96 -16.24 17.12
N ASP A 53 33.24 -15.98 16.04
CA ASP A 53 32.41 -17.01 15.40
C ASP A 53 33.29 -18.19 14.95
N ILE A 54 32.77 -19.41 15.05
CA ILE A 54 33.47 -20.64 14.66
C ILE A 54 32.58 -21.61 13.89
N VAL A 55 33.21 -22.50 13.13
CA VAL A 55 32.61 -23.78 12.73
C VAL A 55 33.18 -24.86 13.63
N TRP A 56 32.30 -25.64 14.24
CA TRP A 56 32.64 -26.75 15.13
C TRP A 56 32.05 -28.06 14.60
N MET A 57 32.79 -29.16 14.76
CA MET A 57 32.37 -30.47 14.28
C MET A 57 31.67 -31.25 15.39
N GLU A 58 30.39 -31.56 15.23
CA GLU A 58 29.57 -32.28 16.21
C GLU A 58 29.16 -33.66 15.71
N SER A 59 29.07 -34.64 16.62
CA SER A 59 28.60 -35.96 16.25
C SER A 59 27.08 -35.94 16.12
N GLN A 60 26.58 -36.28 14.93
CA GLN A 60 25.16 -36.52 14.68
C GLN A 60 24.96 -37.94 14.15
N THR A 61 23.89 -38.57 14.61
CA THR A 61 23.45 -39.85 14.07
C THR A 61 22.67 -39.60 12.79
N VAL A 62 23.24 -40.00 11.66
CA VAL A 62 22.58 -39.94 10.34
C VAL A 62 22.13 -41.35 9.96
N THR A 63 20.91 -41.46 9.45
CA THR A 63 20.40 -42.71 8.86
C THR A 63 20.80 -42.73 7.39
N LEU A 64 21.53 -43.76 6.97
CA LEU A 64 21.93 -43.99 5.59
C LEU A 64 20.75 -44.55 4.76
N PRO A 65 20.79 -44.50 3.41
CA PRO A 65 19.69 -44.95 2.57
C PRO A 65 19.33 -46.44 2.71
N ASP A 66 20.21 -47.26 3.27
CA ASP A 66 19.98 -48.67 3.59
C ASP A 66 19.30 -48.91 4.96
N GLY A 67 18.98 -47.83 5.69
CA GLY A 67 18.38 -47.86 7.02
C GLY A 67 19.37 -48.04 8.17
N SER A 68 20.67 -48.22 7.89
CA SER A 68 21.70 -48.25 8.92
C SER A 68 21.92 -46.85 9.52
N GLN A 69 22.37 -46.79 10.78
CA GLN A 69 22.67 -45.52 11.45
C GLN A 69 24.16 -45.39 11.70
N GLN A 70 24.73 -44.24 11.33
CA GLN A 70 26.13 -43.92 11.55
C GLN A 70 26.28 -42.59 12.29
N GLN A 71 27.16 -42.56 13.29
CA GLN A 71 27.64 -41.32 13.89
C GLN A 71 28.63 -40.66 12.92
N VAL A 72 28.30 -39.46 12.46
CA VAL A 72 29.14 -38.65 11.57
C VAL A 72 29.38 -37.28 12.16
N LEU A 73 30.55 -36.70 11.88
CA LEU A 73 30.86 -35.34 12.28
C LEU A 73 30.25 -34.36 11.28
N VAL A 74 29.35 -33.49 11.72
CA VAL A 74 28.76 -32.42 10.90
C VAL A 74 29.29 -31.04 11.31
N PRO A 75 29.54 -30.13 10.36
CA PRO A 75 29.93 -28.76 10.66
C PRO A 75 28.72 -27.95 11.15
N LYS A 76 28.84 -27.37 12.34
CA LYS A 76 27.84 -26.50 12.97
C LYS A 76 28.45 -25.14 13.26
N VAL A 77 27.73 -24.07 12.92
CA VAL A 77 28.17 -22.70 13.18
C VAL A 77 27.79 -22.32 14.60
N TYR A 78 28.77 -21.87 15.37
CA TYR A 78 28.56 -21.18 16.65
C TYR A 78 28.94 -19.72 16.49
N LEU A 79 27.98 -18.84 16.80
CA LEU A 79 28.26 -17.41 16.88
C LEU A 79 28.80 -17.08 18.26
N ALA A 80 29.85 -16.26 18.33
CA ALA A 80 30.34 -15.76 19.60
C ALA A 80 29.26 -14.89 20.26
N GLN A 81 29.04 -15.08 21.56
CA GLN A 81 28.27 -14.11 22.30
C GLN A 81 29.01 -12.78 22.26
N LEU A 82 28.35 -11.76 21.70
CA LEU A 82 28.77 -10.37 21.77
C LEU A 82 28.95 -9.99 23.25
N GLY A 83 30.19 -10.10 23.73
CA GLY A 83 30.51 -10.05 25.17
C GLY A 83 30.18 -8.70 25.82
N ALA A 84 30.47 -8.54 27.10
CA ALA A 84 30.18 -7.30 27.84
C ALA A 84 30.74 -6.02 27.18
N ASN A 85 31.77 -6.16 26.34
CA ASN A 85 32.39 -5.09 25.54
C ASN A 85 31.77 -4.86 24.14
N ALA A 86 30.65 -5.50 23.80
CA ALA A 86 29.87 -5.20 22.60
C ALA A 86 28.97 -3.97 22.80
N LEU A 87 28.62 -3.66 24.06
CA LEU A 87 28.02 -2.40 24.48
C LEU A 87 29.13 -1.41 24.89
N LYS A 88 30.02 -1.08 23.96
CA LYS A 88 30.96 0.04 24.13
C LYS A 88 30.21 1.39 24.04
N PRO A 89 30.81 2.52 24.47
CA PRO A 89 30.16 3.83 24.45
C PRO A 89 29.68 4.32 23.06
N ASN A 90 30.13 3.67 21.99
CA ASN A 90 29.67 3.89 20.61
C ASN A 90 28.48 2.99 20.18
N GLY A 91 27.87 2.27 21.13
CA GLY A 91 26.53 1.66 21.09
C GLY A 91 26.25 0.60 20.01
N ALA A 92 24.97 0.28 19.84
CA ALA A 92 24.50 -0.77 18.93
C ALA A 92 24.62 -0.36 17.44
N LEU A 93 24.87 -1.34 16.57
CA LEU A 93 24.91 -1.17 15.11
C LEU A 93 23.60 -1.65 14.47
N ILE A 94 22.83 -0.72 13.89
CA ILE A 94 21.64 -1.01 13.09
C ILE A 94 21.96 -0.68 11.64
N THR A 95 22.19 -1.71 10.80
CA THR A 95 22.69 -1.53 9.43
C THR A 95 22.09 -2.54 8.44
N GLY A 96 21.94 -2.11 7.19
CA GLY A 96 21.36 -2.87 6.08
C GLY A 96 21.24 -1.99 4.83
N ASP A 97 20.93 -2.57 3.67
CA ASP A 97 20.88 -1.80 2.40
C ASP A 97 19.83 -0.69 2.40
N LYS A 98 18.72 -0.93 3.10
CA LYS A 98 17.71 0.06 3.46
C LYS A 98 17.40 -0.11 4.95
N VAL A 99 17.69 0.92 5.75
CA VAL A 99 17.32 0.98 7.18
C VAL A 99 16.09 1.87 7.32
N TYR A 100 15.01 1.33 7.88
CA TYR A 100 13.80 2.10 8.19
C TYR A 100 13.48 1.88 9.67
N ILE A 101 13.39 2.97 10.44
CA ILE A 101 13.09 2.95 11.87
C ILE A 101 11.92 3.90 12.10
N GLU A 102 10.88 3.40 12.75
CA GLU A 102 9.69 4.16 13.12
C GLU A 102 9.37 3.89 14.60
N GLY A 103 8.95 4.93 15.33
CA GLY A 103 8.55 4.84 16.73
C GLY A 103 8.11 6.18 17.31
N ASP A 104 7.80 6.24 18.60
CA ASP A 104 7.33 7.50 19.19
C ASP A 104 8.46 8.51 19.37
N SER A 105 9.60 8.09 19.92
CA SER A 105 10.84 8.88 19.89
C SER A 105 12.01 7.97 19.56
N ILE A 106 12.85 8.38 18.62
CA ILE A 106 14.04 7.63 18.21
C ILE A 106 15.26 8.25 18.88
N VAL A 107 15.74 7.63 19.96
CA VAL A 107 16.85 8.14 20.75
C VAL A 107 18.09 7.26 20.56
N ASN A 108 19.09 7.76 19.83
CA ASN A 108 20.38 7.11 19.62
C ASN A 108 21.41 7.65 20.63
N ARG A 109 21.49 7.03 21.82
CA ARG A 109 22.39 7.45 22.94
C ARG A 109 23.84 6.95 22.80
N GLY A 110 24.34 6.88 21.58
CA GLY A 110 25.47 6.03 21.20
C GLY A 110 24.98 4.84 20.37
N GLY A 111 25.66 4.59 19.25
CA GLY A 111 25.28 3.59 18.25
C GLY A 111 25.76 4.00 16.87
N THR A 112 25.60 3.13 15.88
CA THR A 112 25.60 3.52 14.47
C THR A 112 24.29 3.07 13.83
N ILE A 113 23.54 4.02 13.28
CA ILE A 113 22.29 3.76 12.56
C ILE A 113 22.49 4.11 11.08
N GLY A 114 22.24 3.14 10.22
CA GLY A 114 22.49 3.20 8.77
C GLY A 114 23.71 2.37 8.35
N GLY A 115 24.25 2.61 7.16
CA GLY A 115 25.33 1.82 6.57
C GLY A 115 26.20 2.60 5.59
N LYS A 116 27.38 2.07 5.29
CA LYS A 116 28.39 2.76 4.46
C LYS A 116 28.09 2.61 2.97
N GLY A 117 28.36 3.65 2.18
CA GLY A 117 28.23 3.63 0.72
C GLY A 117 26.91 4.21 0.22
N THR A 118 26.27 3.55 -0.74
CA THR A 118 25.05 4.00 -1.45
C THR A 118 23.73 3.74 -0.70
N GLN A 119 23.82 3.13 0.49
CA GLN A 119 22.67 2.63 1.27
C GLN A 119 21.81 3.78 1.82
N ARG A 120 20.52 3.52 2.06
CA ARG A 120 19.56 4.53 2.54
C ARG A 120 19.09 4.24 3.96
N ALA A 121 19.08 5.25 4.82
CA ALA A 121 18.47 5.20 6.15
C ALA A 121 17.35 6.24 6.27
N VAL A 122 16.22 5.85 6.83
CA VAL A 122 15.10 6.74 7.16
C VAL A 122 14.66 6.48 8.59
N LEU A 123 14.64 7.53 9.41
CA LEU A 123 14.16 7.51 10.79
C LEU A 123 12.93 8.42 10.87
N ILE A 124 11.82 7.90 11.41
CA ILE A 124 10.56 8.65 11.60
C ILE A 124 10.09 8.53 13.05
N ALA A 125 9.95 9.66 13.73
CA ALA A 125 9.43 9.75 15.09
C ALA A 125 8.09 10.52 15.15
N SER A 126 7.14 10.06 15.96
CA SER A 126 5.90 10.82 16.22
C SER A 126 6.16 12.05 17.12
N ALA A 127 7.15 11.95 18.01
CA ALA A 127 7.73 13.03 18.81
C ALA A 127 9.20 13.26 18.40
N ASP A 128 10.20 13.07 19.27
CA ASP A 128 11.59 13.51 19.01
C ASP A 128 12.48 12.44 18.33
N ILE A 129 13.37 12.86 17.41
CA ILE A 129 14.60 12.13 17.07
C ILE A 129 15.77 12.78 17.82
N VAL A 130 16.46 12.03 18.68
CA VAL A 130 17.59 12.53 19.49
C VAL A 130 18.82 11.66 19.29
N ASN A 131 19.79 12.14 18.53
CA ASN A 131 21.10 11.50 18.39
C ASN A 131 22.11 12.10 19.37
N GLN A 132 22.26 11.46 20.53
CA GLN A 132 23.05 11.94 21.66
C GLN A 132 24.29 11.07 21.84
N GLY A 133 25.36 11.41 21.12
CA GLY A 133 26.63 10.65 21.13
C GLY A 133 26.71 9.47 20.15
N GLY A 134 25.65 9.16 19.41
CA GLY A 134 25.65 8.15 18.34
C GLY A 134 26.03 8.69 16.96
N THR A 135 26.18 7.79 15.99
CA THR A 135 26.43 8.09 14.57
C THR A 135 25.19 7.76 13.75
N LEU A 136 24.74 8.69 12.91
CA LEU A 136 23.75 8.44 11.85
C LEU A 136 24.46 8.55 10.50
N GLN A 137 24.61 7.44 9.77
CA GLN A 137 25.39 7.42 8.52
C GLN A 137 24.71 6.57 7.45
N ALA A 138 24.43 7.19 6.30
CA ALA A 138 23.92 6.52 5.09
C ALA A 138 24.31 7.35 3.85
N GLY A 139 24.31 6.73 2.68
CA GLY A 139 24.43 7.45 1.39
C GLY A 139 23.24 8.37 1.11
N GLN A 140 22.06 8.00 1.65
CA GLN A 140 20.91 8.90 1.81
C GLN A 140 20.36 8.77 3.23
N LEU A 141 20.42 9.83 4.02
CA LEU A 141 19.82 9.89 5.37
C LEU A 141 18.60 10.82 5.36
N GLY A 142 17.43 10.27 5.68
CA GLY A 142 16.19 11.02 5.91
C GLY A 142 15.80 10.95 7.39
N LEU A 143 15.47 12.10 7.98
CA LEU A 143 15.04 12.21 9.37
C LEU A 143 13.73 13.02 9.41
N GLN A 144 12.71 12.49 10.07
CA GLN A 144 11.41 13.14 10.25
C GLN A 144 10.95 12.98 11.71
N ALA A 145 10.53 14.06 12.35
CA ALA A 145 10.07 14.09 13.74
C ALA A 145 8.84 15.00 13.83
N GLY A 146 7.81 14.59 14.57
CA GLY A 146 6.69 15.48 14.94
C GLY A 146 7.03 16.44 16.10
N GLY A 147 8.09 16.10 16.86
CA GLY A 147 8.75 16.98 17.83
C GLY A 147 10.03 17.59 17.25
N ASN A 148 11.17 17.35 17.89
CA ASN A 148 12.48 17.89 17.52
C ASN A 148 13.37 16.84 16.86
N ILE A 149 14.27 17.28 15.97
CA ILE A 149 15.46 16.52 15.57
C ILE A 149 16.68 17.14 16.25
N ARG A 150 17.20 16.50 17.30
CA ARG A 150 18.40 16.94 18.03
C ARG A 150 19.58 16.04 17.69
N ASN A 151 20.72 16.61 17.31
CA ASN A 151 21.94 15.88 17.03
C ASN A 151 23.12 16.51 17.79
N GLU A 152 23.62 15.79 18.79
CA GLU A 152 24.64 16.24 19.74
C GLU A 152 25.95 15.45 19.55
N SER A 153 26.18 14.91 18.34
CA SER A 153 27.34 14.07 18.00
C SER A 153 28.40 14.78 17.14
N LEU A 154 29.65 14.34 17.24
CA LEU A 154 30.84 14.98 16.66
C LEU A 154 31.12 14.64 15.18
N THR A 155 30.25 13.94 14.48
CA THR A 155 30.51 13.57 13.07
C THR A 155 29.23 13.54 12.24
N VAL A 156 29.16 14.44 11.26
CA VAL A 156 28.08 14.48 10.28
C VAL A 156 28.71 14.62 8.88
N THR A 157 28.55 13.63 8.02
CA THR A 157 29.08 13.64 6.65
C THR A 157 27.91 13.59 5.67
N LEU A 158 27.68 14.67 4.91
CA LEU A 158 26.34 14.96 4.39
C LEU A 158 26.15 14.85 2.87
N ARG A 159 25.08 14.12 2.52
CA ARG A 159 23.92 14.69 1.81
C ARG A 159 22.63 14.33 2.58
N THR A 160 22.12 15.21 3.45
CA THR A 160 20.85 15.02 4.17
C THR A 160 19.70 15.80 3.57
N ARG A 161 18.48 15.29 3.78
CA ARG A 161 17.24 16.07 3.78
C ARG A 161 16.57 15.82 5.13
N ALA A 162 16.44 16.87 5.95
CA ALA A 162 15.78 16.82 7.25
C ALA A 162 14.57 17.75 7.22
N GLN A 163 13.45 17.33 7.80
CA GLN A 163 12.23 18.11 7.95
C GLN A 163 11.77 18.06 9.41
N ASN A 164 11.41 19.21 9.96
CA ASN A 164 11.00 19.41 11.34
C ASN A 164 9.96 20.54 11.34
N GLU A 165 8.84 20.37 12.07
CA GLU A 165 7.76 21.36 12.11
C GLU A 165 8.13 22.58 12.97
N HIS A 166 9.02 22.45 13.97
CA HIS A 166 9.56 23.56 14.76
C HIS A 166 11.09 23.47 14.91
N ALA A 167 11.83 24.28 14.14
CA ALA A 167 13.29 24.26 14.14
C ALA A 167 13.91 25.29 15.10
N SER A 168 14.73 24.81 16.04
CA SER A 168 15.82 25.60 16.64
C SER A 168 17.14 24.85 16.47
N THR A 169 18.15 25.52 15.92
CA THR A 169 19.49 24.95 15.68
C THR A 169 20.51 25.68 16.53
N SER A 170 20.86 25.10 17.68
CA SER A 170 21.95 25.61 18.52
C SER A 170 23.28 24.96 18.13
N HIS A 171 24.27 25.79 17.78
CA HIS A 171 25.66 25.36 17.62
C HIS A 171 26.43 25.71 18.90
N PRO A 172 27.17 24.79 19.53
CA PRO A 172 28.01 25.12 20.67
C PRO A 172 29.21 25.97 20.22
N HIS A 173 29.36 27.14 20.84
CA HIS A 173 30.39 28.12 20.54
C HIS A 173 31.78 27.64 21.05
N ARG A 174 32.84 27.83 20.25
CA ARG A 174 34.25 27.73 20.70
C ARG A 174 34.99 29.04 20.37
N PRO A 175 35.80 29.61 21.28
CA PRO A 175 36.40 30.94 21.11
C PRO A 175 37.82 30.94 20.51
N GLY A 176 38.10 31.92 19.62
CA GLY A 176 39.42 32.28 19.06
C GLY A 176 39.96 31.30 17.98
N ARG A 177 40.66 31.68 16.90
CA ARG A 177 41.12 32.95 16.25
C ARG A 177 41.40 32.59 14.76
N SER A 178 41.38 33.46 13.74
CA SER A 178 40.90 34.85 13.57
C SER A 178 40.89 35.25 12.07
N SER A 179 40.11 36.30 11.75
CA SER A 179 40.12 37.28 10.62
C SER A 179 41.19 37.28 9.49
N PRO A 180 40.96 37.99 8.35
CA PRO A 180 39.68 38.26 7.63
C PRO A 180 39.80 38.29 6.08
N VAL A 181 38.67 38.30 5.34
CA VAL A 181 38.41 39.19 4.17
C VAL A 181 36.89 39.47 4.12
N ALA A 182 36.49 40.68 3.74
CA ALA A 182 35.09 41.14 3.68
C ALA A 182 34.66 41.50 2.24
N MET A 183 33.36 41.43 1.95
CA MET A 183 32.67 42.37 1.03
C MET A 183 31.15 42.41 1.24
N ILE A 184 30.50 43.48 0.76
CA ILE A 184 29.22 43.99 1.25
C ILE A 184 28.15 44.06 0.14
N ILE A 185 26.95 43.54 0.47
CA ILE A 185 25.57 43.96 0.13
C ILE A 185 25.35 44.98 -1.03
N SER A 186 24.45 44.67 -1.99
CA SER A 186 23.19 45.43 -2.29
C SER A 186 22.41 44.94 -3.53
N HIS A 187 21.10 45.27 -3.61
CA HIS A 187 20.14 44.90 -4.69
C HIS A 187 19.85 46.11 -5.66
N PRO A 188 18.72 46.22 -6.39
CA PRO A 188 18.64 46.12 -7.86
C PRO A 188 18.16 47.41 -8.57
N PRO A 189 17.93 47.40 -9.91
CA PRO A 189 16.73 48.11 -10.44
C PRO A 189 16.05 47.48 -11.68
N ARG A 190 14.96 48.12 -12.14
CA ARG A 190 14.11 47.77 -13.31
C ARG A 190 14.43 48.64 -14.55
N TRP A 191 14.07 48.12 -15.75
CA TRP A 191 13.67 48.72 -17.07
C TRP A 191 13.70 50.26 -17.32
N PRO A 192 13.81 50.75 -18.61
CA PRO A 192 13.01 50.27 -19.77
C PRO A 192 13.54 50.40 -21.24
N LEU A 193 12.77 49.81 -22.17
CA LEU A 193 12.47 50.18 -23.59
C LEU A 193 13.57 50.67 -24.58
N THR A 194 13.80 49.91 -25.66
CA THR A 194 13.54 50.35 -27.06
C THR A 194 13.56 49.19 -28.09
N LEU A 195 12.91 49.41 -29.24
CA LEU A 195 12.79 48.59 -30.46
C LEU A 195 13.21 49.48 -31.66
N PRO A 196 13.34 49.01 -32.94
CA PRO A 196 13.41 47.65 -33.50
C PRO A 196 14.47 47.49 -34.66
N LEU A 197 14.35 46.40 -35.45
CA LEU A 197 14.63 46.23 -36.91
C LEU A 197 15.90 45.52 -37.43
N ARG A 198 15.60 44.42 -38.16
CA ARG A 198 16.10 43.98 -39.49
C ARG A 198 17.37 43.12 -39.67
N GLN A 199 17.05 41.88 -40.06
CA GLN A 199 17.47 41.16 -41.28
C GLN A 199 18.79 40.37 -41.33
N PHE A 200 18.57 39.06 -41.52
CA PHE A 200 19.45 37.98 -41.95
C PHE A 200 20.13 38.17 -43.31
N GLY A 201 21.17 37.36 -43.55
CA GLY A 201 21.55 36.90 -44.90
C GLY A 201 22.39 35.61 -44.88
N GLY A 202 21.93 34.58 -45.62
CA GLY A 202 22.71 33.42 -46.08
C GLY A 202 23.10 32.33 -45.05
N THR A 203 23.18 31.03 -45.39
CA THR A 203 22.82 30.32 -46.65
C THR A 203 22.51 28.83 -46.36
N GLU A 204 21.83 28.15 -47.28
CA GLU A 204 21.29 26.78 -47.19
C GLU A 204 22.34 25.66 -47.32
N ILE A 205 21.98 24.42 -46.95
CA ILE A 205 21.93 23.24 -47.86
C ILE A 205 20.71 22.36 -47.48
N GLU A 206 20.09 21.73 -48.48
CA GLU A 206 18.81 21.01 -48.46
C GLU A 206 18.78 19.63 -47.77
N THR A 207 17.57 19.16 -47.42
CA THR A 207 17.11 17.84 -47.88
C THR A 207 15.57 17.81 -48.05
N SER A 208 15.09 17.08 -49.05
CA SER A 208 13.73 17.20 -49.60
C SER A 208 12.71 16.23 -49.00
N MET A 209 11.47 16.70 -48.79
CA MET A 209 10.23 16.07 -49.28
C MET A 209 9.01 16.99 -49.02
N ARG A 210 8.13 17.16 -50.01
CA ARG A 210 6.79 17.78 -49.87
C ARG A 210 5.72 16.94 -50.59
N PRO A 211 4.46 16.93 -50.11
CA PRO A 211 3.34 16.26 -50.77
C PRO A 211 2.71 17.14 -51.87
N HIS A 212 1.97 16.50 -52.78
CA HIS A 212 1.15 17.17 -53.81
C HIS A 212 -0.24 17.58 -53.29
N THR A 213 -0.75 18.68 -53.83
CA THR A 213 -2.11 19.21 -53.65
C THR A 213 -2.94 19.10 -54.93
N SER A 214 -4.27 19.07 -54.81
CA SER A 214 -5.19 19.36 -55.92
C SER A 214 -6.38 20.23 -55.47
N GLU A 215 -6.33 21.47 -55.95
CA GLU A 215 -7.30 22.56 -56.16
C GLU A 215 -8.79 22.47 -55.75
N ILE A 216 -9.35 23.66 -55.45
CA ILE A 216 -10.78 23.99 -55.28
C ILE A 216 -11.10 25.21 -56.17
N SER A 217 -12.26 25.23 -56.84
CA SER A 217 -12.90 26.45 -57.39
C SER A 217 -14.42 26.26 -57.57
N THR A 218 -15.20 27.32 -57.32
CA THR A 218 -16.68 27.42 -57.17
C THR A 218 -17.38 27.97 -58.46
N PRO A 219 -18.68 28.41 -58.55
CA PRO A 219 -19.83 28.58 -57.60
C PRO A 219 -21.23 28.19 -58.24
N PRO A 220 -22.42 28.83 -57.99
CA PRO A 220 -23.10 29.46 -56.82
C PRO A 220 -24.58 28.96 -56.52
N GLU A 221 -25.21 29.51 -55.46
CA GLU A 221 -26.66 29.87 -55.20
C GLU A 221 -27.86 28.99 -55.70
N ASP A 222 -29.01 28.79 -55.04
CA ASP A 222 -29.80 29.60 -54.06
C ASP A 222 -30.82 28.70 -53.28
N LEU A 223 -31.40 29.19 -52.18
CA LEU A 223 -32.41 28.52 -51.34
C LEU A 223 -33.85 28.94 -51.65
N ARG A 224 -34.74 28.01 -52.02
CA ARG A 224 -36.20 28.21 -51.85
C ARG A 224 -36.95 27.05 -51.22
N ARG A 225 -37.47 27.31 -50.02
CA ARG A 225 -38.56 26.57 -49.36
C ARG A 225 -39.80 26.47 -50.28
N ARG A 226 -40.24 25.25 -50.59
CA ARG A 226 -41.64 24.75 -50.64
C ARG A 226 -41.69 23.49 -51.53
N GLN A 227 -42.68 22.62 -51.27
CA GLN A 227 -42.80 21.25 -51.80
C GLN A 227 -41.78 20.30 -51.13
N LEU A 228 -42.11 19.11 -50.62
CA LEU A 228 -43.31 18.28 -50.77
C LEU A 228 -43.89 17.84 -49.41
N LEU A 229 -45.21 17.96 -49.27
CA LEU A 229 -46.01 17.34 -48.21
C LEU A 229 -47.19 16.67 -48.94
N ARG A 230 -47.19 15.33 -49.09
CA ARG A 230 -48.40 14.46 -49.20
C ARG A 230 -48.11 13.02 -49.63
N ALA A 231 -49.03 12.15 -49.20
CA ALA A 231 -49.37 10.80 -49.69
C ALA A 231 -48.44 9.63 -49.31
N GLY A 232 -49.03 8.65 -48.60
CA GLY A 232 -48.38 7.40 -48.17
C GLY A 232 -49.08 6.74 -46.97
N VAL A 233 -50.41 6.62 -47.00
CA VAL A 233 -51.18 6.03 -45.88
C VAL A 233 -51.15 4.50 -45.94
N ALA A 234 -51.05 3.91 -44.75
CA ALA A 234 -51.00 2.49 -44.40
C ALA A 234 -51.77 1.48 -45.29
N LEU A 235 -51.17 0.29 -45.44
CA LEU A 235 -51.90 -0.98 -45.44
C LEU A 235 -51.11 -2.03 -44.65
N THR A 236 -51.86 -2.84 -43.91
CA THR A 236 -51.42 -3.68 -42.78
C THR A 236 -51.10 -5.13 -43.17
N GLY A 237 -50.22 -5.77 -42.39
CA GLY A 237 -50.36 -7.20 -42.06
C GLY A 237 -49.17 -8.11 -42.39
N ALA A 238 -48.87 -9.01 -41.44
CA ALA A 238 -48.04 -10.21 -41.61
C ALA A 238 -46.53 -10.03 -41.92
N ALA A 239 -45.80 -9.38 -41.00
CA ALA A 239 -44.39 -9.67 -40.76
C ALA A 239 -44.18 -10.10 -39.30
N ALA A 240 -44.52 -11.38 -39.10
CA ALA A 240 -44.21 -12.25 -37.98
C ALA A 240 -42.85 -12.00 -37.26
N LEU A 241 -42.94 -11.64 -35.98
CA LEU A 241 -42.36 -12.40 -34.85
C LEU A 241 -40.85 -12.74 -34.84
N LEU A 242 -40.00 -12.02 -35.57
CA LEU A 242 -38.53 -12.14 -35.47
C LEU A 242 -37.87 -10.78 -35.17
N GLY A 243 -38.04 -10.31 -33.93
CA GLY A 243 -37.43 -9.06 -33.44
C GLY A 243 -37.16 -9.01 -31.93
N ALA A 244 -37.47 -10.08 -31.18
CA ALA A 244 -37.16 -10.19 -29.75
C ALA A 244 -35.78 -10.87 -29.55
N GLY A 245 -34.72 -10.23 -30.04
CA GLY A 245 -33.35 -10.72 -29.95
C GLY A 245 -32.36 -9.57 -29.96
N CYS A 246 -31.51 -9.50 -28.94
CA CYS A 246 -30.52 -8.44 -28.78
C CYS A 246 -31.10 -7.01 -28.68
N ALA A 247 -31.95 -6.78 -27.67
CA ALA A 247 -31.90 -5.48 -27.02
C ALA A 247 -30.48 -5.31 -26.48
N ALA A 248 -29.71 -4.38 -27.05
CA ALA A 248 -28.42 -3.99 -26.49
C ALA A 248 -28.72 -3.40 -25.11
N THR A 249 -28.44 -4.18 -24.07
CA THR A 249 -28.69 -3.79 -22.67
C THR A 249 -27.62 -2.80 -22.26
N THR A 250 -27.82 -1.53 -22.64
CA THR A 250 -27.10 -0.38 -22.11
C THR A 250 -27.14 -0.45 -20.58
N PRO A 251 -26.02 -0.27 -19.87
CA PRO A 251 -26.02 -0.28 -18.41
C PRO A 251 -27.04 0.71 -17.85
N ALA A 252 -27.79 0.27 -16.84
CA ALA A 252 -28.75 1.10 -16.12
C ALA A 252 -28.05 2.33 -15.54
N GLN A 253 -28.64 3.51 -15.75
CA GLN A 253 -28.09 4.77 -15.28
C GLN A 253 -27.99 4.76 -13.74
N MET A 254 -26.80 5.07 -13.23
CA MET A 254 -26.53 5.06 -11.79
C MET A 254 -27.30 6.19 -11.09
N ARG A 255 -28.07 5.83 -10.06
CA ARG A 255 -28.81 6.77 -9.22
C ARG A 255 -27.98 7.14 -8.00
N GLN A 256 -27.70 8.43 -7.83
CA GLN A 256 -27.03 8.96 -6.63
C GLN A 256 -28.06 9.47 -5.61
N THR A 257 -27.81 9.23 -4.32
CA THR A 257 -28.59 9.73 -3.19
C THR A 257 -27.67 10.09 -2.02
N THR A 258 -28.19 10.83 -1.04
CA THR A 258 -27.48 11.13 0.21
C THR A 258 -28.23 10.50 1.39
N VAL A 259 -27.49 9.81 2.25
CA VAL A 259 -27.99 9.13 3.44
C VAL A 259 -27.31 9.75 4.67
N THR A 260 -28.09 10.18 5.66
CA THR A 260 -27.55 10.63 6.95
C THR A 260 -27.17 9.40 7.80
N SER A 261 -25.93 9.36 8.30
CA SER A 261 -25.49 8.33 9.23
C SER A 261 -26.30 8.38 10.53
N SER A 262 -26.53 7.21 11.13
CA SER A 262 -27.16 7.07 12.45
C SER A 262 -26.15 7.13 13.61
N ALA A 263 -24.88 7.40 13.29
CA ALA A 263 -23.87 7.79 14.26
C ALA A 263 -24.17 9.18 14.84
N GLU A 264 -23.67 9.46 16.04
CA GLU A 264 -23.88 10.74 16.76
C GLU A 264 -23.45 11.97 15.95
N ASP A 265 -22.47 11.83 15.05
CA ASP A 265 -21.99 12.93 14.21
C ASP A 265 -22.81 13.21 12.95
N GLY A 266 -23.83 12.40 12.64
CA GLY A 266 -24.79 12.67 11.56
C GLY A 266 -24.16 12.80 10.15
N VAL A 267 -22.95 12.27 9.95
CA VAL A 267 -22.19 12.34 8.69
C VAL A 267 -23.05 11.94 7.50
N LYS A 268 -23.07 12.77 6.45
CA LYS A 268 -23.76 12.46 5.20
C LYS A 268 -22.89 11.55 4.34
N LEU A 269 -23.48 10.44 3.93
CA LEU A 269 -22.90 9.43 3.06
C LEU A 269 -23.54 9.54 1.68
N THR A 270 -22.73 9.60 0.64
CA THR A 270 -23.22 9.57 -0.74
C THR A 270 -23.28 8.12 -1.22
N VAL A 271 -24.47 7.71 -1.66
CA VAL A 271 -24.84 6.33 -1.99
C VAL A 271 -25.29 6.26 -3.45
N TYR A 272 -24.83 5.21 -4.13
CA TYR A 272 -24.98 5.00 -5.56
C TYR A 272 -25.66 3.65 -5.81
N GLU A 273 -26.70 3.64 -6.64
CA GLU A 273 -27.47 2.45 -6.99
C GLU A 273 -27.48 2.20 -8.50
N SER A 274 -27.31 0.95 -8.92
CA SER A 274 -27.51 0.51 -10.31
C SER A 274 -28.05 -0.92 -10.38
N GLY A 275 -28.33 -1.39 -11.59
CA GLY A 275 -28.84 -2.74 -11.83
C GLY A 275 -30.32 -2.92 -11.56
N ASN A 276 -30.72 -4.16 -11.26
CA ASN A 276 -32.10 -4.58 -11.14
C ASN A 276 -32.65 -4.20 -9.75
N PRO A 277 -33.60 -3.26 -9.62
CA PRO A 277 -34.11 -2.83 -8.31
C PRO A 277 -34.83 -3.94 -7.52
N ASN A 278 -35.26 -5.00 -8.20
CA ASN A 278 -35.87 -6.19 -7.60
C ASN A 278 -34.87 -7.36 -7.43
N GLY A 279 -33.62 -7.18 -7.85
CA GLY A 279 -32.54 -8.16 -7.68
C GLY A 279 -32.07 -8.29 -6.24
N ARG A 280 -31.32 -9.35 -5.93
CA ARG A 280 -30.70 -9.52 -4.60
C ARG A 280 -29.74 -8.34 -4.36
N PRO A 281 -29.84 -7.60 -3.23
CA PRO A 281 -28.97 -6.47 -3.00
C PRO A 281 -27.53 -6.89 -2.69
N VAL A 282 -26.59 -6.19 -3.30
CA VAL A 282 -25.16 -6.25 -3.01
C VAL A 282 -24.70 -4.87 -2.55
N VAL A 283 -24.04 -4.79 -1.40
CA VAL A 283 -23.47 -3.55 -0.86
C VAL A 283 -21.95 -3.62 -0.94
N PHE A 284 -21.34 -2.72 -1.72
CA PHE A 284 -19.90 -2.61 -1.91
C PHE A 284 -19.27 -1.59 -0.97
N ILE A 285 -18.16 -1.97 -0.32
CA ILE A 285 -17.37 -1.13 0.58
C ILE A 285 -15.95 -1.03 0.03
N HIS A 286 -15.53 0.17 -0.36
CA HIS A 286 -14.21 0.42 -0.97
C HIS A 286 -13.05 0.47 0.03
N GLY A 287 -11.82 0.48 -0.50
CA GLY A 287 -10.57 0.53 0.27
C GLY A 287 -10.12 1.93 0.72
N PHE A 288 -8.91 2.00 1.27
CA PHE A 288 -8.28 3.23 1.78
C PHE A 288 -8.04 4.27 0.67
N ALA A 289 -8.50 5.50 0.90
CA ALA A 289 -8.41 6.61 -0.06
C ALA A 289 -9.07 6.32 -1.42
N GLN A 290 -10.06 5.43 -1.48
CA GLN A 290 -10.80 5.09 -2.70
C GLN A 290 -12.19 5.78 -2.71
N SER A 291 -13.06 5.39 -3.64
CA SER A 291 -14.48 5.78 -3.69
C SER A 291 -15.33 4.63 -4.27
N HIS A 292 -16.63 4.83 -4.43
CA HIS A 292 -17.52 3.95 -5.19
C HIS A 292 -17.00 3.67 -6.62
N GLU A 293 -16.26 4.60 -7.24
CA GLU A 293 -15.74 4.50 -8.61
C GLU A 293 -14.76 3.32 -8.79
N SER A 294 -14.16 2.81 -7.71
CA SER A 294 -13.37 1.56 -7.75
C SER A 294 -14.19 0.38 -8.28
N TRP A 295 -15.50 0.36 -8.00
CA TRP A 295 -16.41 -0.70 -8.40
C TRP A 295 -17.03 -0.47 -9.79
N SER A 296 -16.54 0.47 -10.60
CA SER A 296 -17.11 0.80 -11.91
C SER A 296 -17.37 -0.42 -12.79
N LYS A 297 -16.40 -1.33 -12.92
CA LYS A 297 -16.53 -2.57 -13.70
C LYS A 297 -17.67 -3.48 -13.22
N GLN A 298 -17.95 -3.52 -11.92
CA GLN A 298 -19.09 -4.25 -11.35
C GLN A 298 -20.40 -3.46 -11.50
N MET A 299 -20.38 -2.17 -11.17
CA MET A 299 -21.54 -1.28 -11.20
C MET A 299 -22.10 -1.06 -12.61
N GLU A 300 -21.28 -1.26 -13.65
CA GLU A 300 -21.62 -1.19 -15.08
C GLU A 300 -21.74 -2.58 -15.73
N SER A 301 -21.45 -3.67 -15.01
CA SER A 301 -21.51 -5.03 -15.54
C SER A 301 -22.94 -5.43 -15.88
N VAL A 302 -23.23 -5.60 -17.16
CA VAL A 302 -24.54 -6.06 -17.68
C VAL A 302 -24.98 -7.39 -17.03
N ALA A 303 -24.03 -8.28 -16.75
CA ALA A 303 -24.30 -9.57 -16.11
C ALA A 303 -24.79 -9.40 -14.67
N LEU A 304 -24.11 -8.55 -13.88
CA LEU A 304 -24.53 -8.25 -12.51
C LEU A 304 -25.82 -7.43 -12.48
N GLN A 305 -25.89 -6.37 -13.29
CA GLN A 305 -27.04 -5.46 -13.35
C GLN A 305 -28.35 -6.15 -13.72
N ARG A 306 -28.33 -7.25 -14.48
CA ARG A 306 -29.54 -8.01 -14.83
C ARG A 306 -30.18 -8.68 -13.61
N GLU A 307 -29.38 -9.16 -12.66
CA GLU A 307 -29.83 -10.10 -11.62
C GLU A 307 -29.72 -9.54 -10.20
N LEU A 308 -28.88 -8.52 -10.00
CA LEU A 308 -28.57 -7.95 -8.69
C LEU A 308 -28.95 -6.47 -8.62
N ARG A 309 -29.31 -6.03 -7.42
CA ARG A 309 -29.39 -4.61 -7.07
C ARG A 309 -28.03 -4.19 -6.54
N LEU A 310 -27.31 -3.36 -7.27
CA LEU A 310 -25.94 -2.99 -6.94
C LEU A 310 -25.95 -1.66 -6.18
N ILE A 311 -25.35 -1.66 -4.99
CA ILE A 311 -25.30 -0.51 -4.08
C ILE A 311 -23.85 -0.28 -3.70
N ALA A 312 -23.30 0.89 -4.01
CA ALA A 312 -22.00 1.34 -3.54
C ALA A 312 -22.16 2.64 -2.75
N PHE A 313 -21.23 2.95 -1.86
CA PHE A 313 -21.22 4.24 -1.17
C PHE A 313 -19.81 4.72 -0.91
N ASP A 314 -19.66 6.04 -0.83
CA ASP A 314 -18.41 6.65 -0.41
C ASP A 314 -18.33 6.62 1.12
N LEU A 315 -17.27 6.03 1.66
CA LEU A 315 -16.99 6.02 3.10
C LEU A 315 -16.89 7.45 3.66
N ARG A 316 -17.16 7.63 4.96
CA ARG A 316 -16.84 8.88 5.65
C ARG A 316 -15.40 9.31 5.37
N GLY A 317 -15.19 10.60 5.08
CA GLY A 317 -13.89 11.14 4.67
C GLY A 317 -13.51 10.96 3.19
N HIS A 318 -14.25 10.18 2.41
CA HIS A 318 -13.91 9.80 1.04
C HIS A 318 -14.90 10.36 0.01
N GLY A 319 -14.54 10.26 -1.27
CA GLY A 319 -15.41 10.53 -2.41
C GLY A 319 -16.25 11.80 -2.28
N ASP A 320 -17.57 11.69 -2.42
CA ASP A 320 -18.54 12.78 -2.27
C ASP A 320 -19.32 12.73 -0.93
N SER A 321 -18.86 11.95 0.06
CA SER A 321 -19.37 11.94 1.44
C SER A 321 -18.75 13.05 2.31
N ASP A 322 -19.34 13.35 3.47
CA ASP A 322 -18.80 14.34 4.41
C ASP A 322 -17.41 13.93 4.94
N LYS A 323 -16.60 14.95 5.26
CA LYS A 323 -15.16 14.83 5.60
C LYS A 323 -14.85 15.50 6.93
N PRO A 324 -15.37 14.99 8.07
CA PRO A 324 -15.03 15.53 9.38
C PRO A 324 -13.50 15.48 9.59
N LEU A 325 -12.93 16.41 10.34
CA LEU A 325 -11.48 16.44 10.61
C LEU A 325 -11.13 16.10 12.07
N SER A 326 -12.13 15.72 12.88
CA SER A 326 -11.90 15.22 14.24
C SER A 326 -11.43 13.76 14.23
N LYS A 327 -10.50 13.44 15.15
CA LYS A 327 -9.96 12.09 15.29
C LYS A 327 -11.05 11.06 15.61
N ASP A 328 -11.98 11.42 16.49
CA ASP A 328 -13.04 10.51 16.96
C ASP A 328 -13.99 10.09 15.82
N ALA A 329 -14.12 10.90 14.77
CA ALA A 329 -14.94 10.56 13.60
C ALA A 329 -14.41 9.34 12.81
N TYR A 330 -13.15 8.93 13.03
CA TYR A 330 -12.52 7.79 12.36
C TYR A 330 -12.00 6.71 13.32
N HIS A 331 -11.67 7.08 14.57
CA HIS A 331 -11.14 6.13 15.56
C HIS A 331 -12.24 5.34 16.30
N ASP A 332 -13.47 5.86 16.37
CA ASP A 332 -14.61 5.14 16.96
C ASP A 332 -15.19 4.09 15.98
N PRO A 333 -15.12 2.78 16.28
CA PRO A 333 -15.68 1.74 15.41
C PRO A 333 -17.21 1.80 15.30
N ALA A 334 -17.92 2.33 16.30
CA ALA A 334 -19.38 2.42 16.24
C ALA A 334 -19.86 3.31 15.09
N ARG A 335 -19.11 4.37 14.77
CA ARG A 335 -19.44 5.28 13.66
C ARG A 335 -19.41 4.56 12.30
N TRP A 336 -18.37 3.77 12.04
CA TRP A 336 -18.27 2.94 10.83
C TRP A 336 -19.38 1.88 10.74
N ALA A 337 -19.73 1.27 11.87
CA ALA A 337 -20.84 0.32 11.96
C ALA A 337 -22.18 1.00 11.59
N HIS A 338 -22.45 2.15 12.19
CA HIS A 338 -23.68 2.93 11.99
C HIS A 338 -23.79 3.49 10.56
N ASP A 339 -22.68 3.89 9.94
CA ASP A 339 -22.62 4.30 8.53
C ASP A 339 -23.16 3.19 7.62
N LEU A 340 -22.55 1.98 7.69
CA LEU A 340 -22.96 0.86 6.84
C LEU A 340 -24.42 0.46 7.11
N ARG A 341 -24.86 0.44 8.38
CA ARG A 341 -26.25 0.13 8.73
C ARG A 341 -27.23 1.19 8.20
N SER A 342 -26.86 2.47 8.21
CA SER A 342 -27.68 3.53 7.61
C SER A 342 -27.81 3.36 6.10
N VAL A 343 -26.74 3.00 5.38
CA VAL A 343 -26.81 2.72 3.94
C VAL A 343 -27.73 1.53 3.63
N ILE A 344 -27.58 0.42 4.36
CA ILE A 344 -28.42 -0.78 4.21
C ILE A 344 -29.91 -0.44 4.47
N ARG A 345 -30.20 0.33 5.52
CA ARG A 345 -31.57 0.68 5.90
C ARG A 345 -32.21 1.71 4.97
N ALA A 346 -31.49 2.77 4.59
CA ALA A 346 -32.01 3.82 3.72
C ALA A 346 -32.27 3.35 2.28
N THR A 347 -31.50 2.37 1.79
CA THR A 347 -31.78 1.68 0.53
C THR A 347 -32.87 0.62 0.66
N GLY A 348 -33.24 0.19 1.87
CA GLY A 348 -34.15 -0.94 2.09
C GLY A 348 -33.57 -2.27 1.61
N ALA A 349 -32.24 -2.42 1.63
CA ALA A 349 -31.55 -3.63 1.23
C ALA A 349 -31.81 -4.75 2.26
N GLN A 350 -32.65 -5.72 1.91
CA GLN A 350 -32.96 -6.85 2.78
C GLN A 350 -31.90 -7.96 2.63
N ARG A 351 -31.21 -8.28 3.73
CA ARG A 351 -30.20 -9.36 3.82
C ARG A 351 -29.20 -9.31 2.65
N PRO A 352 -28.48 -8.19 2.46
CA PRO A 352 -27.59 -8.01 1.32
C PRO A 352 -26.36 -8.93 1.38
N CYS A 353 -25.78 -9.20 0.22
CA CYS A 353 -24.39 -9.63 0.13
C CYS A 353 -23.50 -8.40 0.35
N VAL A 354 -22.60 -8.42 1.34
CA VAL A 354 -21.67 -7.30 1.58
C VAL A 354 -20.30 -7.65 1.03
N VAL A 355 -19.80 -6.84 0.10
CA VAL A 355 -18.49 -6.99 -0.54
C VAL A 355 -17.55 -5.93 0.01
N ALA A 356 -16.54 -6.33 0.76
CA ALA A 356 -15.63 -5.44 1.45
C ALA A 356 -14.21 -5.58 0.91
N TRP A 357 -13.68 -4.52 0.29
CA TRP A 357 -12.31 -4.50 -0.23
C TRP A 357 -11.34 -3.81 0.71
N SER A 358 -10.18 -4.44 0.95
CA SER A 358 -9.05 -3.81 1.65
C SER A 358 -9.47 -3.22 3.01
N TYR A 359 -9.27 -1.91 3.23
CA TYR A 359 -9.73 -1.19 4.42
C TYR A 359 -11.24 -1.30 4.69
N GLY A 360 -12.08 -1.52 3.66
CA GLY A 360 -13.50 -1.81 3.81
C GLY A 360 -13.79 -3.05 4.67
N GLY A 361 -12.84 -3.99 4.76
CA GLY A 361 -12.89 -5.10 5.71
C GLY A 361 -12.96 -4.65 7.16
N ARG A 362 -12.34 -3.51 7.51
CA ARG A 362 -12.47 -2.92 8.84
C ARG A 362 -13.89 -2.45 9.11
N VAL A 363 -14.50 -1.75 8.16
CA VAL A 363 -15.87 -1.22 8.25
C VAL A 363 -16.89 -2.36 8.39
N LEU A 364 -16.71 -3.44 7.63
CA LEU A 364 -17.51 -4.66 7.79
C LEU A 364 -17.31 -5.29 9.17
N ASN A 365 -16.07 -5.46 9.64
CA ASN A 365 -15.82 -6.02 10.97
C ASN A 365 -16.34 -5.13 12.11
N ASP A 366 -16.27 -3.80 11.97
CA ASP A 366 -16.87 -2.83 12.90
C ASP A 366 -18.40 -3.01 12.95
N TYR A 367 -19.08 -3.11 11.80
CA TYR A 367 -20.51 -3.43 11.72
C TYR A 367 -20.85 -4.75 12.42
N LEU A 368 -20.11 -5.82 12.09
CA LEU A 368 -20.31 -7.15 12.67
C LEU A 368 -20.09 -7.15 14.19
N SER A 369 -19.19 -6.29 14.69
CA SER A 369 -18.91 -6.15 16.12
C SER A 369 -20.09 -5.57 16.90
N VAL A 370 -20.84 -4.65 16.28
CA VAL A 370 -21.96 -3.93 16.94
C VAL A 370 -23.31 -4.61 16.69
N PHE A 371 -23.53 -5.16 15.49
CA PHE A 371 -24.85 -5.64 15.05
C PHE A 371 -24.93 -7.14 14.72
N GLY A 372 -23.80 -7.85 14.67
CA GLY A 372 -23.74 -9.22 14.17
C GLY A 372 -24.04 -9.31 12.66
N ASP A 373 -24.28 -10.53 12.17
CA ASP A 373 -24.53 -10.81 10.75
C ASP A 373 -26.02 -11.05 10.40
N ALA A 374 -26.94 -10.97 11.38
CA ALA A 374 -28.35 -11.33 11.21
C ALA A 374 -29.13 -10.46 10.19
N GLU A 375 -28.72 -9.20 10.01
CA GLU A 375 -29.25 -8.28 8.98
C GLU A 375 -28.61 -8.50 7.59
N LEU A 376 -27.59 -9.36 7.46
CA LEU A 376 -26.84 -9.63 6.23
C LEU A 376 -27.17 -11.01 5.66
N GLY A 377 -26.94 -11.20 4.36
CA GLY A 377 -27.23 -12.46 3.66
C GLY A 377 -26.00 -13.28 3.27
N ALA A 378 -24.91 -12.61 2.91
CA ALA A 378 -23.61 -13.21 2.58
C ALA A 378 -22.49 -12.16 2.69
N LEU A 379 -21.23 -12.59 2.77
CA LEU A 379 -20.05 -11.72 2.86
C LEU A 379 -18.99 -12.09 1.81
N ASN A 380 -18.33 -11.09 1.23
CA ASN A 380 -17.06 -11.28 0.50
C ASN A 380 -15.96 -10.39 1.07
N TYR A 381 -14.90 -11.00 1.61
CA TYR A 381 -13.68 -10.34 2.04
C TYR A 381 -12.67 -10.32 0.89
N VAL A 382 -12.58 -9.19 0.19
CA VAL A 382 -11.70 -9.02 -0.99
C VAL A 382 -10.40 -8.35 -0.55
N ALA A 383 -9.30 -9.10 -0.49
CA ALA A 383 -8.00 -8.62 0.01
C ALA A 383 -8.06 -7.86 1.37
N ALA A 384 -9.06 -8.22 2.18
CA ALA A 384 -9.63 -7.31 3.16
C ALA A 384 -8.94 -7.35 4.53
N THR A 385 -8.84 -6.19 5.19
CA THR A 385 -8.26 -6.08 6.52
C THR A 385 -9.18 -6.69 7.57
N SER A 386 -8.73 -7.77 8.22
CA SER A 386 -9.43 -8.44 9.33
C SER A 386 -8.58 -8.59 10.60
N SER A 387 -7.37 -8.01 10.60
CA SER A 387 -6.46 -7.92 11.74
C SER A 387 -5.57 -6.67 11.60
N ALA A 388 -4.94 -6.24 12.70
CA ALA A 388 -3.88 -5.22 12.70
C ALA A 388 -2.47 -5.84 12.75
N GLU A 389 -2.39 -7.17 12.79
CA GLU A 389 -1.13 -7.90 12.88
C GLU A 389 -0.27 -7.79 11.62
N ARG A 390 1.05 -7.72 11.83
CA ARG A 390 2.02 -7.43 10.76
C ARG A 390 2.09 -8.50 9.66
N PHE A 391 1.63 -9.73 9.92
CA PHE A 391 1.62 -10.80 8.92
C PHE A 391 0.76 -10.46 7.69
N GLY A 392 -0.22 -9.57 7.84
CA GLY A 392 -1.12 -9.19 6.75
C GLY A 392 -0.63 -8.02 5.89
N LEU A 393 0.55 -7.46 6.16
CA LEU A 393 1.09 -6.32 5.42
C LEU A 393 1.87 -6.79 4.19
N GLY A 394 1.46 -6.36 3.00
CA GLY A 394 2.11 -6.72 1.75
C GLY A 394 3.46 -6.01 1.54
N ARG A 395 4.25 -6.53 0.57
CA ARG A 395 5.63 -6.07 0.24
C ARG A 395 5.76 -4.56 -0.06
N SER A 396 4.66 -3.93 -0.46
CA SER A 396 4.55 -2.53 -0.87
C SER A 396 3.61 -1.70 0.04
N TYR A 397 3.14 -2.24 1.19
CA TYR A 397 2.26 -1.53 2.13
C TYR A 397 2.81 -0.16 2.59
N ALA A 398 4.14 -0.04 2.70
CA ALA A 398 4.82 1.21 3.07
C ALA A 398 4.60 2.37 2.07
N LEU A 399 4.04 2.12 0.87
CA LEU A 399 3.62 3.16 -0.06
C LEU A 399 2.46 4.02 0.46
N ILE A 400 1.76 3.60 1.52
CA ILE A 400 0.80 4.46 2.23
C ILE A 400 1.51 5.68 2.86
N VAL A 401 2.73 5.54 3.39
CA VAL A 401 3.45 6.62 4.09
C VAL A 401 3.59 7.90 3.24
N PRO A 402 4.10 7.88 1.99
CA PRO A 402 4.16 9.09 1.18
C PRO A 402 2.78 9.65 0.82
N MET A 403 1.71 8.86 0.78
CA MET A 403 0.33 9.37 0.58
C MET A 403 -0.19 10.23 1.75
N LEU A 404 0.49 10.18 2.91
CA LEU A 404 0.19 10.97 4.10
C LEU A 404 1.03 12.24 4.23
N ALA A 405 1.95 12.51 3.29
CA ALA A 405 2.79 13.70 3.33
C ALA A 405 1.96 14.99 3.14
N ASP A 406 2.29 16.04 3.88
CA ASP A 406 1.67 17.36 3.70
C ASP A 406 2.19 18.08 2.46
N ASP A 407 3.38 17.70 1.97
CA ASP A 407 3.91 18.11 0.67
C ASP A 407 3.08 17.51 -0.48
N PRO A 408 2.36 18.31 -1.28
CA PRO A 408 1.43 17.80 -2.29
C PRO A 408 2.12 17.01 -3.42
N GLU A 409 3.38 17.32 -3.75
CA GLU A 409 4.14 16.55 -4.75
C GLU A 409 4.42 15.13 -4.22
N THR A 410 4.93 15.02 -3.00
CA THR A 410 5.16 13.72 -2.34
C THR A 410 3.87 12.94 -2.17
N ALA A 411 2.77 13.58 -1.76
CA ALA A 411 1.46 12.96 -1.62
C ALA A 411 0.91 12.42 -2.96
N SER A 412 1.03 13.21 -4.03
CA SER A 412 0.61 12.84 -5.38
C SER A 412 1.44 11.66 -5.92
N ARG A 413 2.76 11.73 -5.81
CA ARG A 413 3.67 10.66 -6.25
C ARG A 413 3.52 9.38 -5.43
N GLY A 414 3.29 9.51 -4.12
CA GLY A 414 2.94 8.38 -3.25
C GLY A 414 1.63 7.73 -3.65
N THR A 415 0.62 8.54 -3.98
CA THR A 415 -0.68 8.05 -4.45
C THR A 415 -0.56 7.29 -5.76
N GLU A 416 0.17 7.80 -6.75
CA GLU A 416 0.38 7.09 -8.01
C GLU A 416 1.18 5.79 -7.82
N ALA A 417 2.21 5.78 -6.96
CA ALA A 417 2.97 4.58 -6.66
C ALA A 417 2.12 3.52 -5.96
N PHE A 418 1.32 3.91 -4.95
CA PHE A 418 0.39 3.02 -4.26
C PHE A 418 -0.67 2.46 -5.21
N LEU A 419 -1.26 3.29 -6.08
CA LEU A 419 -2.23 2.85 -7.07
C LEU A 419 -1.60 1.81 -8.01
N LYS A 420 -0.41 2.04 -8.58
CA LYS A 420 0.27 1.04 -9.42
C LYS A 420 0.57 -0.26 -8.67
N ALA A 421 0.93 -0.20 -7.39
CA ALA A 421 1.18 -1.37 -6.56
C ALA A 421 -0.10 -2.14 -6.14
N CYS A 422 -1.30 -1.59 -6.37
CA CYS A 422 -2.56 -2.31 -6.18
C CYS A 422 -2.86 -3.30 -7.32
N PHE A 423 -2.13 -3.26 -8.44
CA PHE A 423 -2.39 -4.09 -9.62
C PHE A 423 -1.15 -4.89 -9.99
N GLU A 424 -1.34 -6.13 -10.42
CA GLU A 424 -0.33 -6.83 -11.22
C GLU A 424 -0.58 -6.50 -12.70
N LYS A 425 -1.82 -6.71 -13.15
CA LYS A 425 -2.29 -6.28 -14.47
C LYS A 425 -2.59 -4.78 -14.44
N GLN A 426 -1.57 -3.98 -14.75
CA GLN A 426 -1.63 -2.52 -14.67
C GLN A 426 -2.83 -1.93 -15.42
N PRO A 427 -3.55 -0.96 -14.82
CA PRO A 427 -4.66 -0.28 -15.47
C PRO A 427 -4.18 0.56 -16.66
N THR A 428 -5.08 0.87 -17.60
CA THR A 428 -4.81 1.84 -18.65
C THR A 428 -4.52 3.23 -18.07
N ALA A 429 -3.87 4.10 -18.83
CA ALA A 429 -3.60 5.48 -18.39
C ALA A 429 -4.90 6.24 -18.02
N ALA A 430 -5.99 6.01 -18.76
CA ALA A 430 -7.28 6.63 -18.47
C ALA A 430 -7.91 6.13 -17.15
N GLU A 431 -7.85 4.82 -16.90
CA GLU A 431 -8.27 4.23 -15.62
C GLU A 431 -7.40 4.74 -14.46
N LEU A 432 -6.08 4.82 -14.62
CA LEU A 432 -5.16 5.33 -13.59
C LEU A 432 -5.41 6.81 -13.27
N GLU A 433 -5.67 7.66 -14.25
CA GLU A 433 -6.02 9.07 -14.01
C GLU A 433 -7.41 9.22 -13.36
N ALA A 434 -8.37 8.35 -13.70
CA ALA A 434 -9.64 8.27 -12.97
C ALA A 434 -9.43 7.89 -11.50
N MET A 435 -8.58 6.89 -11.23
CA MET A 435 -8.19 6.50 -9.86
C MET A 435 -7.51 7.64 -9.11
N LYS A 436 -6.56 8.34 -9.74
CA LYS A 436 -5.90 9.52 -9.13
C LYS A 436 -6.91 10.62 -8.80
N ARG A 437 -7.88 10.91 -9.68
CA ARG A 437 -8.96 11.89 -9.45
C ARG A 437 -9.79 11.54 -8.22
N PHE A 438 -10.34 10.33 -8.12
CA PHE A 438 -11.20 10.00 -6.98
C PHE A 438 -10.41 9.80 -5.69
N ASN A 439 -9.15 9.34 -5.78
CA ASN A 439 -8.27 9.23 -4.62
C ASN A 439 -7.93 10.62 -4.03
N ALA A 440 -7.78 11.64 -4.89
CA ALA A 440 -7.63 13.04 -4.47
C ALA A 440 -8.87 13.62 -3.77
N LYS A 441 -10.07 13.03 -3.93
CA LYS A 441 -11.26 13.38 -3.12
C LYS A 441 -11.13 12.96 -1.64
N THR A 442 -10.10 12.19 -1.25
CA THR A 442 -9.80 11.87 0.15
C THR A 442 -8.65 12.76 0.65
N PRO A 443 -8.89 13.80 1.47
CA PRO A 443 -7.86 14.74 1.92
C PRO A 443 -6.74 14.05 2.71
N VAL A 444 -5.50 14.52 2.61
CA VAL A 444 -4.35 14.00 3.38
C VAL A 444 -4.64 13.98 4.89
N ALA A 445 -5.29 15.03 5.41
CA ALA A 445 -5.73 15.09 6.80
C ALA A 445 -6.66 13.92 7.18
N VAL A 446 -7.61 13.54 6.32
CA VAL A 446 -8.46 12.36 6.53
C VAL A 446 -7.62 11.09 6.48
N ARG A 447 -6.74 10.94 5.47
CA ARG A 447 -5.90 9.74 5.31
C ARG A 447 -5.07 9.44 6.57
N LYS A 448 -4.52 10.48 7.21
CA LYS A 448 -3.79 10.39 8.49
C LYS A 448 -4.65 9.82 9.63
N LEU A 449 -5.96 10.12 9.64
CA LEU A 449 -6.92 9.70 10.68
C LEU A 449 -7.50 8.28 10.46
N LEU A 450 -7.23 7.62 9.32
CA LEU A 450 -7.65 6.24 9.08
C LEU A 450 -6.72 5.20 9.73
N GLY A 451 -5.51 5.63 10.13
CA GLY A 451 -4.52 4.79 10.82
C GLY A 451 -4.74 4.70 12.35
N GLY A 452 -3.86 3.97 13.03
CA GLY A 452 -3.73 4.05 14.49
C GLY A 452 -4.91 3.57 15.35
N ARG A 453 -5.89 2.83 14.80
CA ARG A 453 -7.00 2.23 15.55
C ARG A 453 -6.87 0.69 15.66
N PRO A 454 -7.01 0.07 16.86
CA PRO A 454 -6.92 -1.38 17.06
C PRO A 454 -7.90 -2.17 16.20
N ALA A 455 -7.59 -3.43 15.87
CA ALA A 455 -8.45 -4.32 15.07
C ALA A 455 -8.71 -5.67 15.78
N PRO A 456 -9.45 -5.68 16.90
CA PRO A 456 -9.65 -6.88 17.73
C PRO A 456 -10.72 -7.81 17.15
N TYR A 457 -10.65 -8.10 15.84
CA TYR A 457 -11.73 -8.75 15.10
C TYR A 457 -11.69 -10.30 15.14
N GLU A 458 -10.80 -10.96 15.90
CA GLU A 458 -10.83 -12.43 16.00
C GLU A 458 -12.14 -12.99 16.60
N PRO A 459 -12.67 -12.48 17.73
CA PRO A 459 -13.98 -12.90 18.26
C PRO A 459 -15.14 -12.51 17.34
N VAL A 460 -14.88 -11.48 16.52
CA VAL A 460 -15.55 -11.06 15.27
C VAL A 460 -15.92 -12.18 14.32
N LEU A 461 -14.87 -12.56 13.58
CA LEU A 461 -14.82 -13.55 12.53
C LEU A 461 -15.36 -14.92 12.97
N ARG A 462 -15.07 -15.33 14.23
CA ARG A 462 -15.50 -16.62 14.78
C ARG A 462 -17.02 -16.72 15.00
N LYS A 463 -17.76 -15.61 15.01
CA LYS A 463 -19.23 -15.57 15.16
C LYS A 463 -19.98 -15.49 13.83
N ILE A 464 -19.28 -15.26 12.71
CA ILE A 464 -19.90 -15.17 11.39
C ILE A 464 -20.50 -16.53 11.01
N SER A 465 -21.78 -16.52 10.67
CA SER A 465 -22.62 -17.68 10.35
C SER A 465 -23.17 -17.65 8.91
N VAL A 466 -23.26 -16.45 8.31
CA VAL A 466 -23.67 -16.27 6.91
C VAL A 466 -22.62 -16.80 5.91
N PRO A 467 -23.04 -17.26 4.72
CA PRO A 467 -22.13 -17.68 3.66
C PRO A 467 -21.06 -16.63 3.36
N THR A 468 -19.79 -17.02 3.50
CA THR A 468 -18.66 -16.10 3.38
C THR A 468 -17.66 -16.58 2.32
N LEU A 469 -17.35 -15.71 1.37
CA LEU A 469 -16.22 -15.82 0.45
C LEU A 469 -15.05 -14.96 0.97
N VAL A 470 -13.84 -15.43 0.72
CA VAL A 470 -12.61 -14.66 0.88
C VAL A 470 -11.90 -14.70 -0.47
N THR A 471 -11.73 -13.55 -1.11
CA THR A 471 -11.09 -13.41 -2.44
C THR A 471 -9.74 -12.73 -2.28
N HIS A 472 -8.68 -13.24 -2.92
CA HIS A 472 -7.33 -12.66 -2.83
C HIS A 472 -6.51 -12.93 -4.11
N GLY A 473 -5.65 -11.99 -4.52
CA GLY A 473 -4.73 -12.15 -5.65
C GLY A 473 -3.33 -12.59 -5.20
N THR A 474 -2.66 -13.50 -5.91
CA THR A 474 -1.34 -14.02 -5.49
C THR A 474 -0.24 -12.95 -5.45
N GLU A 475 -0.36 -11.92 -6.29
CA GLU A 475 0.60 -10.82 -6.41
C GLU A 475 0.16 -9.54 -5.69
N ASP A 476 -0.78 -9.65 -4.74
CA ASP A 476 -1.17 -8.53 -3.88
C ASP A 476 0.02 -7.99 -3.09
N GLN A 477 0.42 -6.77 -3.44
CA GLN A 477 1.57 -6.09 -2.84
C GLN A 477 1.18 -5.24 -1.63
N ILE A 478 -0.12 -5.02 -1.38
CA ILE A 478 -0.63 -4.14 -0.34
C ILE A 478 -1.11 -4.96 0.87
N SER A 479 -1.87 -6.01 0.63
CA SER A 479 -2.38 -6.95 1.63
C SER A 479 -1.73 -8.31 1.38
N ALA A 480 -1.01 -8.86 2.36
CA ALA A 480 -0.41 -10.18 2.18
C ALA A 480 -1.50 -11.27 2.20
N ILE A 481 -1.35 -12.32 1.39
CA ILE A 481 -2.29 -13.46 1.31
C ILE A 481 -2.59 -14.09 2.67
N ALA A 482 -1.64 -14.04 3.61
CA ALA A 482 -1.78 -14.45 5.00
C ALA A 482 -2.96 -13.75 5.74
N MET A 483 -3.36 -12.54 5.34
CA MET A 483 -4.57 -11.88 5.86
C MET A 483 -5.85 -12.61 5.45
N SER A 484 -5.93 -13.08 4.20
CA SER A 484 -7.06 -13.87 3.72
C SER A 484 -7.05 -15.29 4.27
N GLU A 485 -5.88 -15.93 4.43
CA GLU A 485 -5.74 -17.23 5.11
C GLU A 485 -6.12 -17.15 6.60
N TYR A 486 -5.73 -16.08 7.28
CA TYR A 486 -6.17 -15.77 8.64
C TYR A 486 -7.70 -15.60 8.70
N THR A 487 -8.28 -14.81 7.80
CA THR A 487 -9.75 -14.63 7.72
C THR A 487 -10.45 -15.98 7.51
N ARG A 488 -10.01 -16.75 6.51
CA ARG A 488 -10.51 -18.09 6.16
C ARG A 488 -10.43 -19.09 7.32
N SER A 489 -9.37 -19.03 8.14
CA SER A 489 -9.19 -19.94 9.28
C SER A 489 -9.99 -19.55 10.52
N ARG A 490 -10.51 -18.32 10.61
CA ARG A 490 -11.37 -17.86 11.72
C ARG A 490 -12.87 -17.90 11.39
N VAL A 491 -13.26 -17.69 10.14
CA VAL A 491 -14.67 -17.75 9.71
C VAL A 491 -15.07 -19.18 9.35
N ALA A 492 -15.92 -19.79 10.18
CA ALA A 492 -16.43 -21.13 9.96
C ALA A 492 -17.21 -21.24 8.64
N GLY A 493 -17.00 -22.32 7.87
CA GLY A 493 -17.71 -22.56 6.61
C GLY A 493 -17.39 -21.60 5.45
N SER A 494 -16.44 -20.66 5.63
CA SER A 494 -16.01 -19.78 4.54
C SER A 494 -15.24 -20.52 3.44
N THR A 495 -15.26 -19.96 2.23
CA THR A 495 -14.48 -20.44 1.07
C THR A 495 -13.40 -19.43 0.70
N LEU A 496 -12.21 -19.90 0.33
CA LEU A 496 -11.10 -19.07 -0.15
C LEU A 496 -10.97 -19.22 -1.67
N SER A 497 -10.96 -18.10 -2.40
CA SER A 497 -10.78 -18.05 -3.85
C SER A 497 -9.54 -17.23 -4.17
N ILE A 498 -8.50 -17.92 -4.65
CA ILE A 498 -7.21 -17.32 -5.00
C ILE A 498 -7.16 -17.05 -6.51
N TYR A 499 -6.71 -15.85 -6.86
CA TYR A 499 -6.57 -15.36 -8.22
C TYR A 499 -5.08 -15.32 -8.56
N ASP A 500 -4.63 -16.29 -9.35
CA ASP A 500 -3.24 -16.36 -9.78
C ASP A 500 -2.88 -15.20 -10.73
N GLY A 501 -1.63 -14.73 -10.68
CA GLY A 501 -1.14 -13.60 -11.48
C GLY A 501 -1.98 -12.32 -11.37
N THR A 502 -2.57 -12.07 -10.19
CA THR A 502 -3.50 -10.94 -9.93
C THR A 502 -3.10 -10.20 -8.66
N GLY A 503 -3.22 -8.88 -8.65
CA GLY A 503 -2.87 -8.00 -7.54
C GLY A 503 -3.97 -7.80 -6.49
N HIS A 504 -3.97 -6.62 -5.85
CA HIS A 504 -4.86 -6.22 -4.76
C HIS A 504 -6.32 -5.98 -5.22
N ALA A 505 -6.53 -5.73 -6.52
CA ALA A 505 -7.80 -5.32 -7.08
C ALA A 505 -8.42 -6.40 -7.99
N THR A 506 -8.63 -7.60 -7.44
CA THR A 506 -9.12 -8.79 -8.19
C THR A 506 -10.41 -8.54 -8.97
N PHE A 507 -11.30 -7.67 -8.47
CA PHE A 507 -12.55 -7.26 -9.13
C PHE A 507 -12.33 -6.39 -10.37
N PHE A 508 -11.19 -5.72 -10.46
CA PHE A 508 -10.84 -4.79 -11.53
C PHE A 508 -9.91 -5.43 -12.58
N GLU A 509 -9.02 -6.31 -12.14
CA GLU A 509 -8.08 -7.08 -12.97
C GLU A 509 -8.73 -8.30 -13.62
N GLU A 510 -9.61 -8.99 -12.90
CA GLU A 510 -10.30 -10.21 -13.32
C GLU A 510 -11.84 -10.10 -13.19
N PRO A 511 -12.47 -9.05 -13.78
CA PRO A 511 -13.88 -8.72 -13.55
C PRO A 511 -14.82 -9.86 -13.92
N ALA A 512 -14.61 -10.53 -15.06
CA ALA A 512 -15.47 -11.64 -15.49
C ALA A 512 -15.43 -12.86 -14.55
N ARG A 513 -14.32 -13.09 -13.85
CA ARG A 513 -14.23 -14.12 -12.79
C ARG A 513 -14.92 -13.64 -11.52
N PHE A 514 -14.62 -12.41 -11.10
CA PHE A 514 -15.20 -11.79 -9.91
C PHE A 514 -16.73 -11.72 -9.96
N ASP A 515 -17.29 -11.24 -11.07
CA ASP A 515 -18.73 -11.11 -11.27
C ASP A 515 -19.43 -12.47 -11.18
N ARG A 516 -18.84 -13.53 -11.76
CA ARG A 516 -19.36 -14.90 -11.69
C ARG A 516 -19.35 -15.44 -10.25
N GLU A 517 -18.27 -15.23 -9.51
CA GLU A 517 -18.16 -15.66 -8.10
C GLU A 517 -19.10 -14.85 -7.19
N LEU A 518 -19.31 -13.56 -7.49
CA LEU A 518 -20.27 -12.71 -6.80
C LEU A 518 -21.73 -13.14 -7.04
N LEU A 519 -22.12 -13.48 -8.28
CA LEU A 519 -23.44 -14.05 -8.59
C LEU A 519 -23.66 -15.37 -7.82
N ALA A 520 -22.67 -16.26 -7.82
CA ALA A 520 -22.74 -17.53 -7.10
C ALA A 520 -22.84 -17.35 -5.57
N LEU A 521 -22.18 -16.32 -5.01
CA LEU A 521 -22.29 -15.96 -3.60
C LEU A 521 -23.65 -15.34 -3.27
N ALA A 522 -24.14 -14.40 -4.09
CA ALA A 522 -25.42 -13.73 -3.90
C ALA A 522 -26.61 -14.72 -4.02
N ALA A 523 -26.50 -15.74 -4.88
CA ALA A 523 -27.47 -16.84 -4.96
C ALA A 523 -27.49 -17.72 -3.70
N ARG A 524 -26.39 -17.76 -2.93
CA ARG A 524 -26.30 -18.47 -1.63
C ARG A 524 -26.75 -17.61 -0.45
N ALA A 525 -27.00 -16.31 -0.64
CA ALA A 525 -27.37 -15.40 0.44
C ALA A 525 -28.68 -15.84 1.09
N ARG A 526 -28.62 -16.08 2.41
CA ARG A 526 -29.75 -16.54 3.22
C ARG A 526 -30.50 -15.37 3.78
#